data_AF-A0AAV5LL53-F1
#
_entry.id   AF-A0AAV5LL53-F1
#
_cell.length_a   1.000
_cell.length_b   1.000
_cell.length_c   1.000
_cell.angle_alpha   90.00
_cell.angle_beta   90.00
_cell.angle_gamma   90.00
#
_symmetry.space_group_name_H-M   'P 1'
#
loop_
_entity.id
_entity.type
_entity.pdbx_description
1 polymer ?
#
loop_
_entity_poly.entity_id
_entity_poly.type
_entity_poly.pdbx_seq_one_letter_code
_entity_poly.pdbx_strand_id
1 'polypeptide(L)'
;MYQFVFSLETTLHGCRDYGFHGLTALELTGTDRVGLLSEVFAVLADLQCNVVESKVWTHNGRIASLIYVKDCNSGSPIEDSQKIDRIKARLRNVLKGANDIRSAKMTVSMAVTHTERRLHQMMFADRDYERKPILKCSADSPLVTVYDWEERAYSAVNVQCKDRTKLLFDIVCTLTDMQYVVFHATINTEGDRAYLEFYIRHMDGTPISSEPERQRVIQCLRAAVERRASEGVRLELCTTDRQGLLADVTRTFRENALNVTRAEISTTSDMTQNIFYVTDAIGNPADPKIIEAVRQKIGMSDLKVKELPLIYHEKAEREEQAVGVGGAVFSLGSLVRRNLYNLGLIKEQC
;
A
#
# COMPACT_ATOMS: atom_id res chain seq x y z
N MET A 1 21.79 26.34 -0.67
CA MET A 1 21.12 26.18 0.64
C MET A 1 19.69 26.65 0.46
N TYR A 2 18.78 25.75 0.09
CA TYR A 2 17.36 26.08 -0.08
C TYR A 2 16.62 25.63 1.19
N GLN A 3 16.18 26.61 1.97
CA GLN A 3 15.36 26.40 3.16
C GLN A 3 13.91 26.25 2.69
N PHE A 4 13.44 25.00 2.57
CA PHE A 4 12.03 24.73 2.32
C PHE A 4 11.28 24.77 3.66
N VAL A 5 10.60 25.89 3.92
CA VAL A 5 9.56 25.97 4.96
C VAL A 5 8.33 25.29 4.39
N PHE A 6 8.02 24.07 4.83
CA PHE A 6 6.77 23.41 4.45
C PHE A 6 5.59 24.04 5.22
N SER A 7 4.76 24.81 4.53
CA SER A 7 3.32 24.84 4.83
C SER A 7 2.70 23.69 4.07
N LEU A 8 2.07 22.75 4.78
CA LEU A 8 1.26 21.68 4.19
C LEU A 8 -0.04 22.28 3.62
N GLU A 9 0.06 22.99 2.51
CA GLU A 9 -1.10 23.18 1.63
C GLU A 9 -1.20 21.96 0.73
N THR A 10 -2.21 21.14 1.00
CA THR A 10 -2.51 19.94 0.23
C THR A 10 -3.10 20.37 -1.11
N THR A 11 -2.27 20.67 -2.10
CA THR A 11 -2.75 20.80 -3.49
C THR A 11 -3.07 19.42 -4.04
N LEU A 12 -4.35 19.05 -3.90
CA LEU A 12 -5.01 17.91 -4.53
C LEU A 12 -4.74 17.92 -6.04
N HIS A 13 -3.89 17.01 -6.51
CA HIS A 13 -3.80 16.68 -7.91
C HIS A 13 -4.69 15.48 -8.19
N GLY A 14 -5.91 15.76 -8.67
CA GLY A 14 -6.67 14.87 -9.55
C GLY A 14 -7.18 13.54 -8.98
N CYS A 15 -7.42 13.42 -7.67
CA CYS A 15 -8.42 12.45 -7.20
C CYS A 15 -9.74 13.20 -7.20
N ARG A 16 -10.68 12.84 -8.09
CA ARG A 16 -12.04 13.38 -8.02
C ARG A 16 -12.59 12.99 -6.64
N ASP A 17 -12.64 13.96 -5.73
CA ASP A 17 -13.45 13.93 -4.52
C ASP A 17 -14.92 13.90 -4.98
N TYR A 18 -15.39 12.73 -5.44
CA TYR A 18 -16.80 12.43 -5.28
C TYR A 18 -16.97 12.22 -3.79
N GLY A 19 -17.50 13.24 -3.10
CA GLY A 19 -17.73 13.16 -1.67
C GLY A 19 -18.37 11.81 -1.34
N PHE A 20 -17.78 11.09 -0.38
CA PHE A 20 -18.27 9.81 0.15
C PHE A 20 -19.66 9.92 0.83
N HIS A 21 -20.41 10.99 0.57
CA HIS A 21 -21.79 11.17 0.97
C HIS A 21 -22.65 10.07 0.33
N GLY A 22 -23.03 9.06 1.12
CA GLY A 22 -23.90 7.98 0.67
C GLY A 22 -23.24 6.60 0.58
N LEU A 23 -22.11 6.37 1.25
CA LEU A 23 -21.44 5.07 1.29
C LEU A 23 -21.31 4.55 2.72
N THR A 24 -21.45 3.24 2.92
CA THR A 24 -21.14 2.58 4.19
C THR A 24 -19.70 2.09 4.14
N ALA A 25 -18.84 2.56 5.06
CA ALA A 25 -17.45 2.11 5.15
C ALA A 25 -17.31 0.94 6.12
N LEU A 26 -16.64 -0.12 5.67
CA LEU A 26 -16.28 -1.29 6.46
C LEU A 26 -14.78 -1.29 6.70
N GLU A 27 -14.37 -1.24 7.96
CA GLU A 27 -12.98 -1.37 8.39
C GLU A 27 -12.74 -2.79 8.89
N LEU A 28 -11.77 -3.49 8.30
CA LEU A 28 -11.41 -4.86 8.64
C LEU A 28 -9.92 -4.90 9.02
N THR A 29 -9.60 -5.45 10.19
CA THR A 29 -8.23 -5.86 10.56
C THR A 29 -8.22 -7.28 11.09
N GLY A 30 -7.12 -7.99 10.88
CA GLY A 30 -6.98 -9.37 11.32
C GLY A 30 -5.69 -10.02 10.88
N THR A 31 -5.55 -11.30 11.23
CA THR A 31 -4.47 -12.15 10.69
C THR A 31 -4.79 -12.49 9.24
N ASP A 32 -3.84 -12.21 8.35
CA ASP A 32 -3.97 -12.52 6.92
C ASP A 32 -3.75 -14.01 6.64
N ARG A 33 -4.43 -14.51 5.61
CA ARG A 33 -4.27 -15.87 5.09
C ARG A 33 -4.68 -15.92 3.62
N VAL A 34 -4.07 -16.83 2.87
CA VAL A 34 -4.42 -17.07 1.47
C VAL A 34 -5.92 -17.38 1.35
N GLY A 35 -6.60 -16.62 0.50
CA GLY A 35 -8.04 -16.76 0.26
C GLY A 35 -8.95 -15.96 1.18
N LEU A 36 -8.44 -15.25 2.18
CA LEU A 36 -9.25 -14.42 3.08
C LEU A 36 -10.05 -13.36 2.31
N LEU A 37 -9.40 -12.67 1.36
CA LEU A 37 -10.04 -11.64 0.56
C LEU A 37 -11.20 -12.20 -0.30
N SER A 38 -11.05 -13.44 -0.79
CA SER A 38 -12.11 -14.14 -1.53
C SER A 38 -13.31 -14.46 -0.65
N GLU A 39 -13.08 -14.89 0.58
CA GLU A 39 -14.16 -15.14 1.55
C GLU A 39 -14.89 -13.85 1.94
N VAL A 40 -14.16 -12.75 2.12
CA VAL A 40 -14.75 -11.43 2.41
C VAL A 40 -15.66 -10.97 1.26
N PHE A 41 -15.18 -10.99 0.01
CA PHE A 41 -16.01 -10.58 -1.13
C PHE A 41 -17.17 -11.54 -1.40
N ALA A 42 -17.01 -12.84 -1.15
CA ALA A 42 -18.11 -13.80 -1.23
C ALA A 42 -19.22 -13.48 -0.20
N VAL A 43 -18.87 -13.14 1.05
CA VAL A 43 -19.85 -12.72 2.06
C VAL A 43 -20.57 -11.43 1.67
N LEU A 44 -19.84 -10.44 1.13
CA LEU A 44 -20.46 -9.19 0.68
C LEU A 44 -21.41 -9.42 -0.50
N ALA A 45 -21.03 -10.28 -1.46
CA ALA A 45 -21.89 -10.67 -2.57
C ALA A 45 -23.15 -11.41 -2.12
N ASP A 46 -23.01 -12.38 -1.20
CA ASP A 46 -24.12 -13.14 -0.58
C ASP A 46 -25.13 -12.23 0.13
N LEU A 47 -24.62 -11.20 0.80
CA LEU A 47 -25.44 -10.20 1.50
C LEU A 47 -25.93 -9.06 0.60
N GLN A 48 -25.79 -9.19 -0.72
CA GLN A 48 -26.22 -8.18 -1.71
C GLN A 48 -25.68 -6.79 -1.38
N CYS A 49 -24.37 -6.72 -1.10
CA CYS A 49 -23.64 -5.48 -0.89
C CYS A 49 -22.74 -5.25 -2.10
N ASN A 50 -22.95 -4.15 -2.82
CA ASN A 50 -22.08 -3.76 -3.92
C ASN A 50 -20.83 -3.07 -3.36
N VAL A 51 -19.65 -3.45 -3.85
CA VAL A 51 -18.38 -2.82 -3.45
C VAL A 51 -18.07 -1.71 -4.46
N VAL A 52 -18.09 -0.47 -3.98
CA VAL A 52 -17.85 0.72 -4.82
C VAL A 52 -16.36 1.05 -4.86
N GLU A 53 -15.72 1.05 -3.69
CA GLU A 53 -14.27 1.25 -3.57
C GLU A 53 -13.74 0.32 -2.49
N SER A 54 -12.54 -0.21 -2.66
CA SER A 54 -11.85 -0.95 -1.60
C SER A 54 -10.34 -0.78 -1.69
N LYS A 55 -9.70 -0.64 -0.53
CA LYS A 55 -8.25 -0.65 -0.40
C LYS A 55 -7.83 -1.67 0.65
N VAL A 56 -6.96 -2.58 0.24
CA VAL A 56 -6.48 -3.71 1.07
C VAL A 56 -4.97 -3.68 1.10
N TRP A 57 -4.41 -3.72 2.31
CA TRP A 57 -2.97 -3.90 2.54
C TRP A 57 -2.75 -5.15 3.38
N THR A 58 -1.71 -5.91 3.05
CA THR A 58 -1.22 -6.99 3.92
C THR A 58 0.26 -6.81 4.23
N HIS A 59 0.65 -7.09 5.46
CA HIS A 59 2.04 -6.99 5.92
C HIS A 59 2.27 -7.88 7.14
N ASN A 60 3.38 -8.62 7.18
CA ASN A 60 3.75 -9.52 8.28
C ASN A 60 2.61 -10.45 8.79
N GLY A 61 1.82 -10.98 7.86
CA GLY A 61 0.68 -11.84 8.18
C GLY A 61 -0.49 -11.12 8.84
N ARG A 62 -0.58 -9.80 8.70
CA ARG A 62 -1.70 -8.94 9.09
C ARG A 62 -2.36 -8.36 7.84
N ILE A 63 -3.66 -8.10 7.93
CA ILE A 63 -4.44 -7.43 6.90
C ILE A 63 -5.11 -6.19 7.49
N ALA A 64 -5.13 -5.10 6.72
CA ALA A 64 -6.00 -3.97 6.95
C ALA A 64 -6.75 -3.67 5.65
N SER A 65 -8.07 -3.55 5.73
CA SER A 65 -8.93 -3.31 4.58
C SER A 65 -9.99 -2.26 4.90
N LEU A 66 -10.15 -1.29 4.00
CA LEU A 66 -11.23 -0.33 4.01
C LEU A 66 -12.09 -0.55 2.76
N ILE A 67 -13.35 -0.93 2.95
CA ILE A 67 -14.29 -1.28 1.88
C ILE A 67 -15.50 -0.36 1.96
N TYR A 68 -15.74 0.40 0.91
CA TYR A 68 -16.95 1.21 0.76
C TYR A 68 -18.00 0.42 -0.01
N VAL A 69 -19.16 0.23 0.63
CA VAL A 69 -20.26 -0.57 0.09
C VAL A 69 -21.56 0.23 -0.02
N LYS A 70 -22.40 -0.21 -0.94
CA LYS A 70 -23.80 0.19 -1.09
C LYS A 70 -24.71 -1.02 -1.05
N ASP A 71 -25.96 -0.82 -0.68
CA ASP A 71 -26.97 -1.85 -0.85
C ASP A 71 -27.30 -2.03 -2.33
N CYS A 72 -27.30 -3.28 -2.83
CA CYS A 72 -27.60 -3.57 -4.24
C CYS A 72 -29.03 -3.20 -4.63
N ASN A 73 -29.99 -3.34 -3.71
CA ASN A 73 -31.41 -3.17 -4.02
C ASN A 73 -31.81 -1.70 -4.09
N SER A 74 -31.30 -0.88 -3.17
CA SER A 74 -31.63 0.55 -3.09
C SER A 74 -30.60 1.46 -3.77
N GLY A 75 -29.36 1.00 -3.98
CA GLY A 75 -28.26 1.86 -4.43
C GLY A 75 -27.85 2.93 -3.41
N SER A 76 -28.40 2.87 -2.20
CA SER A 76 -28.16 3.81 -1.10
C SER A 76 -27.15 3.22 -0.10
N PRO A 77 -26.62 4.02 0.85
CA PRO A 77 -25.88 3.46 1.97
C PRO A 77 -26.74 2.46 2.75
N ILE A 78 -26.09 1.49 3.36
CA ILE A 78 -26.72 0.47 4.20
C ILE A 78 -27.06 1.13 5.54
N GLU A 79 -28.31 1.52 5.72
CA GLU A 79 -28.82 2.11 6.98
C GLU A 79 -29.53 1.09 7.88
N ASP A 80 -29.97 -0.04 7.32
CA ASP A 80 -30.63 -1.10 8.07
C ASP A 80 -29.68 -1.75 9.10
N SER A 81 -29.95 -1.49 10.38
CA SER A 81 -29.17 -2.03 11.50
C SER A 81 -29.13 -3.55 11.49
N GLN A 82 -30.20 -4.25 11.09
CA GLN A 82 -30.21 -5.71 11.06
C GLN A 82 -29.28 -6.24 9.96
N LYS A 83 -29.29 -5.62 8.77
CA LYS A 83 -28.35 -5.95 7.70
C LYS A 83 -26.91 -5.66 8.12
N ILE A 84 -26.65 -4.52 8.75
CA ILE A 84 -25.31 -4.17 9.29
C ILE A 84 -24.84 -5.23 10.30
N ASP A 85 -25.70 -5.65 11.22
CA ASP A 85 -25.34 -6.64 12.24
C ASP A 85 -25.09 -8.03 11.64
N ARG A 86 -25.84 -8.41 10.60
CA ARG A 86 -25.57 -9.62 9.81
C ARG A 86 -24.22 -9.55 9.10
N ILE A 87 -23.89 -8.42 8.47
CA ILE A 87 -22.58 -8.20 7.83
C ILE A 87 -21.47 -8.30 8.88
N LYS A 88 -21.60 -7.60 10.01
CA LYS A 88 -20.66 -7.64 11.13
C LYS A 88 -20.44 -9.08 11.61
N ALA A 89 -21.51 -9.83 11.85
CA ALA A 89 -21.42 -11.20 12.36
C ALA A 89 -20.71 -12.14 11.36
N ARG A 90 -21.09 -12.10 10.08
CA ARG A 90 -20.51 -12.96 9.04
C ARG A 90 -19.03 -12.64 8.80
N LEU A 91 -18.68 -11.36 8.68
CA LEU A 91 -17.28 -10.96 8.46
C LEU A 91 -16.41 -11.23 9.68
N ARG A 92 -16.92 -11.04 10.91
CA ARG A 92 -16.17 -11.44 12.12
C ARG A 92 -15.85 -12.94 12.12
N ASN A 93 -16.78 -13.79 11.67
CA ASN A 93 -16.53 -15.24 11.62
C ASN A 93 -15.45 -15.59 10.58
N VAL A 94 -15.42 -14.90 9.45
CA VAL A 94 -14.37 -15.06 8.42
C VAL A 94 -13.00 -14.63 8.96
N LEU A 95 -12.93 -13.49 9.67
CA LEU A 95 -11.68 -12.97 10.22
C LEU A 95 -11.16 -13.76 11.43
N LYS A 96 -12.03 -14.44 12.19
CA LYS A 96 -11.68 -15.23 13.38
C LYS A 96 -11.04 -16.60 13.08
N GLY A 97 -10.49 -16.82 11.89
CA GLY A 97 -9.91 -18.11 11.47
C GLY A 97 -9.10 -18.81 12.57
N ALA A 98 -9.33 -20.13 12.70
CA ALA A 98 -8.91 -21.15 13.67
C ALA A 98 -8.16 -20.80 14.99
N ASN A 99 -7.27 -19.81 15.09
CA ASN A 99 -6.34 -19.68 16.21
C ASN A 99 -6.11 -18.26 16.79
N ASP A 100 -6.83 -17.22 16.36
CA ASP A 100 -6.55 -15.86 16.86
C ASP A 100 -7.79 -15.14 17.43
N ILE A 101 -8.07 -15.43 18.71
CA ILE A 101 -9.23 -14.89 19.46
C ILE A 101 -9.09 -13.37 19.70
N ARG A 102 -7.88 -12.79 19.62
CA ARG A 102 -7.61 -11.42 20.09
C ARG A 102 -7.52 -10.36 19.01
N SER A 103 -7.46 -10.73 17.73
CA SER A 103 -6.93 -9.82 16.70
C SER A 103 -7.84 -9.49 15.52
N ALA A 104 -8.96 -10.18 15.35
CA ALA A 104 -9.93 -9.86 14.32
C ALA A 104 -10.85 -8.71 14.77
N LYS A 105 -10.67 -7.51 14.21
CA LYS A 105 -11.53 -6.35 14.47
C LYS A 105 -12.26 -5.96 13.19
N MET A 106 -13.57 -5.74 13.33
CA MET A 106 -14.40 -5.21 12.26
C MET A 106 -15.23 -4.06 12.81
N THR A 107 -15.11 -2.90 12.16
CA THR A 107 -15.84 -1.67 12.51
C THR A 107 -16.60 -1.18 11.29
N VAL A 108 -17.77 -0.60 11.50
CA VAL A 108 -18.55 0.05 10.43
C VAL A 108 -18.59 1.54 10.76
N SER A 109 -18.19 2.38 9.81
CA SER A 109 -18.17 3.84 9.93
C SER A 109 -18.86 4.48 8.72
N MET A 110 -19.36 5.72 8.90
CA MET A 110 -20.12 6.41 7.84
C MET A 110 -19.29 7.42 7.04
N ALA A 111 -18.01 7.63 7.40
CA ALA A 111 -17.10 8.47 6.63
C ALA A 111 -15.66 8.28 7.10
N VAL A 112 -14.73 8.12 6.16
CA VAL A 112 -13.30 8.27 6.39
C VAL A 112 -12.80 9.27 5.35
N THR A 113 -12.26 10.41 5.80
CA THR A 113 -11.81 11.48 4.88
C THR A 113 -10.51 11.13 4.14
N HIS A 114 -9.66 10.30 4.76
CA HIS A 114 -8.38 9.89 4.17
C HIS A 114 -8.14 8.39 4.33
N THR A 115 -8.57 7.61 3.34
CA THR A 115 -8.44 6.13 3.31
C THR A 115 -7.02 5.65 3.63
N GLU A 116 -5.99 6.25 3.03
CA GLU A 116 -4.61 5.79 3.21
C GLU A 116 -4.06 6.10 4.60
N ARG A 117 -4.41 7.26 5.17
CA ARG A 117 -4.09 7.61 6.56
C ARG A 117 -4.75 6.62 7.52
N ARG A 118 -6.02 6.27 7.25
CA ARG A 118 -6.78 5.34 8.09
C ARG A 118 -6.20 3.93 8.06
N LEU A 119 -5.82 3.43 6.88
CA LEU A 119 -5.13 2.13 6.75
C LEU A 119 -3.79 2.12 7.52
N HIS A 120 -3.07 3.24 7.52
CA HIS A 120 -1.84 3.37 8.31
C HIS A 120 -2.10 3.19 9.82
N GLN A 121 -3.12 3.90 10.34
CA GLN A 121 -3.54 3.79 11.74
C GLN A 121 -4.02 2.38 12.10
N MET A 122 -4.75 1.73 11.18
CA MET A 122 -5.25 0.36 11.36
C MET A 122 -4.09 -0.63 11.47
N MET A 123 -3.13 -0.59 10.55
CA MET A 123 -1.94 -1.45 10.60
C MET A 123 -1.10 -1.22 11.86
N PHE A 124 -0.86 0.05 12.21
CA PHE A 124 -0.10 0.40 13.41
C PHE A 124 -0.79 -0.09 14.69
N ALA A 125 -2.10 0.14 14.84
CA ALA A 125 -2.87 -0.31 16.00
C ALA A 125 -2.88 -1.84 16.13
N ASP A 126 -2.78 -2.53 15.01
CA ASP A 126 -2.77 -3.98 14.89
C ASP A 126 -1.35 -4.59 15.04
N ARG A 127 -0.34 -3.74 15.25
CA ARG A 127 1.05 -4.10 15.60
C ARG A 127 1.73 -4.99 14.57
N ASP A 128 1.48 -4.74 13.30
CA ASP A 128 2.12 -5.45 12.19
C ASP A 128 3.66 -5.34 12.18
N TYR A 129 4.22 -4.29 12.81
CA TYR A 129 5.65 -4.08 13.01
C TYR A 129 6.31 -5.01 14.05
N GLU A 130 5.55 -5.71 14.90
CA GLU A 130 6.10 -6.59 15.95
C GLU A 130 6.43 -8.00 15.42
N ARG A 131 5.82 -8.43 14.30
CA ARG A 131 6.04 -9.77 13.74
C ARG A 131 7.27 -9.80 12.84
N LYS A 132 8.11 -10.81 13.04
CA LYS A 132 9.23 -11.08 12.11
C LYS A 132 8.68 -11.65 10.81
N PRO A 133 9.20 -11.22 9.64
CA PRO A 133 8.83 -11.84 8.38
C PRO A 133 9.17 -13.33 8.43
N ILE A 134 8.23 -14.18 8.01
CA ILE A 134 8.37 -15.65 8.09
C ILE A 134 9.57 -16.13 7.27
N LEU A 135 9.93 -15.41 6.20
CA LEU A 135 11.22 -15.44 5.49
C LEU A 135 11.24 -14.24 4.51
N LYS A 136 11.87 -13.13 4.87
CA LYS A 136 12.25 -12.10 3.90
C LYS A 136 13.67 -11.66 4.18
N CYS A 137 14.58 -12.09 3.32
CA CYS A 137 15.91 -11.51 3.17
C CYS A 137 15.93 -10.90 1.77
N SER A 138 15.16 -9.83 1.57
CA SER A 138 15.35 -9.03 0.36
C SER A 138 16.54 -8.11 0.60
N ALA A 139 17.47 -8.07 -0.36
CA ALA A 139 18.63 -7.17 -0.31
C ALA A 139 18.23 -5.67 -0.24
N ASP A 140 16.94 -5.37 -0.50
CA ASP A 140 16.34 -4.04 -0.55
C ASP A 140 15.56 -3.66 0.73
N SER A 141 15.77 -4.36 1.85
CA SER A 141 15.13 -3.99 3.11
C SER A 141 15.51 -2.55 3.53
N PRO A 142 14.55 -1.73 4.01
CA PRO A 142 14.82 -0.37 4.43
C PRO A 142 15.81 -0.32 5.61
N LEU A 143 16.90 0.43 5.41
CA LEU A 143 17.83 0.75 6.47
C LEU A 143 17.31 1.96 7.24
N VAL A 144 16.99 1.76 8.51
CA VAL A 144 16.59 2.83 9.42
C VAL A 144 17.60 2.88 10.57
N THR A 145 18.18 4.05 10.79
CA THR A 145 19.07 4.32 11.91
C THR A 145 18.57 5.51 12.70
N VAL A 146 18.75 5.45 14.02
CA VAL A 146 18.31 6.49 14.94
C VAL A 146 19.47 6.82 15.87
N TYR A 147 19.83 8.10 15.95
CA TYR A 147 20.90 8.59 16.81
C TYR A 147 20.47 9.88 17.48
N ASP A 148 20.99 10.12 18.67
CA ASP A 148 20.60 11.28 19.46
C ASP A 148 21.54 12.45 19.21
N TRP A 149 20.97 13.65 19.10
CA TRP A 149 21.71 14.89 18.95
C TRP A 149 21.64 15.67 20.27
N GLU A 150 22.54 15.34 21.19
CA GLU A 150 22.55 15.85 22.56
C GLU A 150 22.59 17.39 22.62
N GLU A 151 23.35 18.03 21.73
CA GLU A 151 23.52 19.49 21.72
C GLU A 151 22.23 20.28 21.43
N ARG A 152 21.24 19.65 20.78
CA ARG A 152 20.01 20.32 20.33
C ARG A 152 18.73 19.66 20.87
N ALA A 153 18.87 18.64 21.72
CA ALA A 153 17.76 17.87 22.29
C ALA A 153 16.78 17.33 21.23
N TYR A 154 17.31 16.87 20.10
CA TYR A 154 16.57 16.16 19.05
C TYR A 154 17.06 14.73 18.93
N SER A 155 16.21 13.84 18.42
CA SER A 155 16.65 12.57 17.85
C SER A 155 16.63 12.69 16.33
N ALA A 156 17.71 12.24 15.69
CA ALA A 156 17.82 12.18 14.25
C ALA A 156 17.50 10.77 13.76
N VAL A 157 16.64 10.68 12.75
CA VAL A 157 16.19 9.44 12.13
C VAL A 157 16.57 9.45 10.67
N ASN A 158 17.40 8.50 10.26
CA ASN A 158 17.79 8.30 8.87
C ASN A 158 17.07 7.09 8.31
N VAL A 159 16.45 7.26 7.14
CA VAL A 159 15.76 6.21 6.39
C VAL A 159 16.37 6.15 5.00
N GLN A 160 16.94 4.99 4.65
CA GLN A 160 17.44 4.69 3.32
C GLN A 160 16.67 3.49 2.76
N CYS A 161 16.02 3.68 1.60
CA CYS A 161 15.24 2.64 0.95
C CYS A 161 15.05 2.93 -0.54
N LYS A 162 14.40 2.02 -1.27
CA LYS A 162 13.98 2.26 -2.65
C LYS A 162 12.94 3.39 -2.69
N ASP A 163 13.15 4.36 -3.58
CA ASP A 163 12.21 5.47 -3.74
C ASP A 163 10.89 4.97 -4.32
N ARG A 164 9.80 5.55 -3.83
CA ARG A 164 8.45 5.26 -4.30
C ARG A 164 7.52 6.40 -4.00
N THR A 165 6.46 6.48 -4.79
CA THR A 165 5.35 7.39 -4.54
C THR A 165 4.83 7.21 -3.11
N LYS A 166 4.60 8.34 -2.43
CA LYS A 166 4.07 8.42 -1.06
C LYS A 166 5.00 7.87 0.03
N LEU A 167 6.29 7.67 -0.24
CA LEU A 167 7.27 7.28 0.79
C LEU A 167 7.30 8.29 1.95
N LEU A 168 7.48 9.58 1.66
CA LEU A 168 7.50 10.64 2.69
C LEU A 168 6.21 10.65 3.52
N PHE A 169 5.05 10.48 2.87
CA PHE A 169 3.75 10.42 3.55
C PHE A 169 3.71 9.29 4.58
N ASP A 170 4.22 8.11 4.24
CA ASP A 170 4.22 6.95 5.14
C ASP A 170 5.12 7.16 6.35
N ILE A 171 6.30 7.73 6.13
CA ILE A 171 7.24 8.04 7.22
C ILE A 171 6.62 9.06 8.18
N VAL A 172 6.10 10.19 7.66
CA VAL A 172 5.49 11.23 8.49
C VAL A 172 4.25 10.71 9.21
N CYS A 173 3.40 9.92 8.55
CA CYS A 173 2.25 9.27 9.20
C CYS A 173 2.68 8.39 10.37
N THR A 174 3.76 7.61 10.20
CA THR A 174 4.30 6.74 11.26
C THR A 174 4.81 7.54 12.43
N LEU A 175 5.64 8.55 12.18
CA LEU A 175 6.17 9.42 13.22
C LEU A 175 5.03 10.10 13.99
N THR A 176 4.01 10.58 13.27
CA THR A 176 2.81 11.19 13.88
C THR A 176 2.02 10.19 14.72
N ASP A 177 1.80 8.95 14.24
CA ASP A 177 1.10 7.89 15.00
C ASP A 177 1.86 7.48 16.27
N MET A 178 3.18 7.62 16.23
CA MET A 178 4.07 7.42 17.37
C MET A 178 4.21 8.67 18.26
N GLN A 179 3.45 9.73 18.00
CA GLN A 179 3.46 10.99 18.77
C GLN A 179 4.81 11.73 18.72
N TYR A 180 5.50 11.68 17.58
CA TYR A 180 6.66 12.53 17.30
C TYR A 180 6.29 13.73 16.43
N VAL A 181 6.90 14.87 16.73
CA VAL A 181 6.89 16.09 15.92
C VAL A 181 8.15 16.15 15.07
N VAL A 182 7.99 16.34 13.77
CA VAL A 182 9.09 16.59 12.84
C VAL A 182 9.37 18.10 12.81
N PHE A 183 10.58 18.50 13.20
CA PHE A 183 11.00 19.90 13.17
C PHE A 183 11.72 20.27 11.89
N HIS A 184 12.56 19.36 11.41
CA HIS A 184 13.30 19.52 10.18
C HIS A 184 13.41 18.17 9.49
N ALA A 185 13.40 18.20 8.16
CA ALA A 185 13.60 17.02 7.36
C ALA A 185 14.39 17.38 6.10
N THR A 186 15.32 16.51 5.74
CA THR A 186 16.10 16.58 4.51
C THR A 186 15.74 15.35 3.67
N ILE A 187 15.26 15.57 2.46
CA ILE A 187 14.82 14.50 1.55
C ILE A 187 15.66 14.58 0.29
N ASN A 188 16.39 13.50 0.02
CA ASN A 188 17.24 13.36 -1.15
C ASN A 188 16.85 12.08 -1.89
N THR A 189 16.78 12.16 -3.21
CA THR A 189 16.53 11.02 -4.10
C THR A 189 17.64 10.94 -5.12
N GLU A 190 18.28 9.78 -5.21
CA GLU A 190 19.36 9.49 -6.15
C GLU A 190 19.07 8.17 -6.86
N GLY A 191 18.86 8.23 -8.18
CA GLY A 191 18.45 7.06 -8.96
C GLY A 191 17.10 6.52 -8.48
N ASP A 192 17.08 5.24 -8.09
CA ASP A 192 15.92 4.56 -7.51
C ASP A 192 15.96 4.49 -5.98
N ARG A 193 16.86 5.23 -5.32
CA ARG A 193 17.01 5.26 -3.86
C ARG A 193 16.62 6.60 -3.27
N ALA A 194 16.00 6.54 -2.11
CA ALA A 194 15.66 7.70 -1.30
C ALA A 194 16.45 7.66 0.02
N TYR A 195 16.95 8.83 0.40
CA TYR A 195 17.65 9.13 1.65
C TYR A 195 16.86 10.22 2.36
N LEU A 196 16.24 9.88 3.48
CA LEU A 196 15.45 10.82 4.26
C LEU A 196 16.02 10.92 5.66
N GLU A 197 16.37 12.14 6.06
CA GLU A 197 16.80 12.47 7.41
C GLU A 197 15.72 13.31 8.09
N PHE A 198 15.29 12.93 9.28
CA PHE A 198 14.29 13.64 10.08
C PHE A 198 14.84 13.98 11.46
N TYR A 199 14.64 15.22 11.89
CA TYR A 199 14.92 15.67 13.25
C TYR A 199 13.59 15.74 14.00
N ILE A 200 13.46 14.85 14.99
CA ILE A 200 12.21 14.63 15.72
C ILE A 200 12.36 14.86 17.22
N ARG A 201 11.24 15.19 17.86
CA ARG A 201 11.05 15.07 19.31
C ARG A 201 9.68 14.49 19.59
N HIS A 202 9.53 13.86 20.74
CA HIS A 202 8.22 13.43 21.19
C HIS A 202 7.34 14.66 21.49
N MET A 203 6.01 14.49 21.48
CA MET A 203 5.05 15.58 21.70
C MET A 203 5.21 16.28 23.06
N ASP A 204 5.81 15.62 24.06
CA ASP A 204 6.19 16.21 25.35
C ASP A 204 7.49 17.03 25.30
N GLY A 205 8.15 17.08 24.15
CA GLY A 205 9.37 17.84 23.90
C GLY A 205 10.67 17.08 24.14
N THR A 206 10.64 15.81 24.59
CA THR A 206 11.86 15.04 24.86
C THR A 206 12.38 14.34 23.60
N PRO A 207 13.70 14.12 23.48
CA PRO A 207 14.23 13.19 22.48
C PRO A 207 13.86 11.74 22.84
N ILE A 208 14.16 10.81 21.94
CA ILE A 208 14.08 9.37 22.22
C ILE A 208 15.01 9.07 23.39
N SER A 209 14.46 8.48 24.44
CA SER A 209 15.14 8.40 25.74
C SER A 209 15.63 7.00 26.08
N SER A 210 15.09 5.98 25.41
CA SER A 210 15.33 4.58 25.74
C SER A 210 15.57 3.70 24.51
N GLU A 211 16.38 2.65 24.67
CA GLU A 211 16.66 1.70 23.60
C GLU A 211 15.41 0.94 23.10
N PRO A 212 14.46 0.51 23.96
CA PRO A 212 13.21 -0.08 23.49
C PRO A 212 12.36 0.87 22.64
N GLU A 213 12.31 2.16 23.00
CA GLU A 213 11.64 3.20 22.22
C GLU A 213 12.32 3.38 20.86
N ARG A 214 13.66 3.49 20.85
CA ARG A 214 14.48 3.55 19.63
C ARG A 214 14.17 2.38 18.70
N GLN A 215 14.19 1.16 19.25
CA GLN A 215 13.94 -0.05 18.48
C GLN A 215 12.50 -0.10 17.93
N ARG A 216 11.53 0.37 18.71
CA ARG A 216 10.14 0.49 18.25
C ARG A 216 10.01 1.48 17.09
N VAL A 217 10.70 2.63 17.13
CA VAL A 217 10.72 3.61 16.03
C VAL A 217 11.29 2.97 14.76
N ILE A 218 12.43 2.29 14.87
CA ILE A 218 13.05 1.56 13.76
C ILE A 218 12.08 0.55 13.15
N GLN A 219 11.45 -0.29 13.98
CA GLN A 219 10.50 -1.31 13.51
C GLN A 219 9.27 -0.71 12.83
N CYS A 220 8.68 0.33 13.42
CA CYS A 220 7.50 0.97 12.86
C CYS A 220 7.79 1.62 11.50
N LEU A 221 8.93 2.29 11.37
CA LEU A 221 9.33 2.93 10.12
C LEU A 221 9.65 1.90 9.03
N ARG A 222 10.36 0.81 9.37
CA ARG A 222 10.59 -0.29 8.42
C ARG A 222 9.29 -0.88 7.92
N ALA A 223 8.37 -1.22 8.83
CA ALA A 223 7.05 -1.74 8.47
C ALA A 223 6.29 -0.75 7.57
N ALA A 224 6.29 0.55 7.88
CA ALA A 224 5.62 1.56 7.07
C ALA A 224 6.15 1.66 5.63
N VAL A 225 7.47 1.54 5.46
CA VAL A 225 8.10 1.51 4.13
C VAL A 225 7.68 0.25 3.39
N GLU A 226 7.76 -0.91 4.05
CA GLU A 226 7.52 -2.24 3.47
C GLU A 226 6.04 -2.51 3.14
N ARG A 227 5.08 -2.05 3.95
CA ARG A 227 3.62 -2.21 3.71
C ARG A 227 3.17 -1.78 2.31
N ARG A 228 3.86 -0.80 1.71
CA ARG A 228 3.59 -0.28 0.37
C ARG A 228 4.75 -0.48 -0.62
N ALA A 229 5.81 -1.17 -0.21
CA ALA A 229 6.74 -1.73 -1.16
C ALA A 229 5.97 -2.80 -1.94
N SER A 230 5.51 -2.44 -3.13
CA SER A 230 4.69 -3.30 -3.98
C SER A 230 5.53 -4.49 -4.46
N GLU A 231 5.55 -5.55 -3.66
CA GLU A 231 6.11 -6.83 -4.04
C GLU A 231 5.08 -7.65 -4.80
N GLY A 232 5.55 -8.35 -5.83
CA GLY A 232 4.73 -9.24 -6.65
C GLY A 232 4.32 -8.66 -8.00
N VAL A 233 3.52 -9.44 -8.72
CA VAL A 233 3.05 -9.12 -10.07
C VAL A 233 1.85 -8.20 -9.97
N ARG A 234 1.87 -7.09 -10.70
CA ARG A 234 0.76 -6.14 -10.76
C ARG A 234 -0.22 -6.54 -11.86
N LEU A 235 -1.43 -6.89 -11.45
CA LEU A 235 -2.55 -7.25 -12.33
C LEU A 235 -3.58 -6.11 -12.34
N GLU A 236 -3.92 -5.62 -13.52
CA GLU A 236 -4.98 -4.64 -13.74
C GLU A 236 -6.19 -5.34 -14.38
N LEU A 237 -7.31 -5.38 -13.66
CA LEU A 237 -8.59 -5.87 -14.17
C LEU A 237 -9.43 -4.68 -14.63
N CYS A 238 -9.85 -4.69 -15.88
CA CYS A 238 -10.81 -3.73 -16.44
C CYS A 238 -11.89 -4.51 -17.19
N THR A 239 -13.10 -4.55 -16.61
CA THR A 239 -14.23 -5.29 -17.19
C THR A 239 -15.55 -4.69 -16.73
N THR A 240 -16.65 -5.13 -17.34
CA THR A 240 -18.00 -4.73 -16.92
C THR A 240 -18.27 -5.30 -15.54
N ASP A 241 -18.71 -4.45 -14.62
CA ASP A 241 -19.03 -4.88 -13.27
C ASP A 241 -20.28 -5.76 -13.26
N ARG A 242 -20.27 -6.75 -12.37
CA ARG A 242 -21.42 -7.62 -12.13
C ARG A 242 -21.41 -8.10 -10.69
N GLN A 243 -22.59 -8.41 -10.17
CA GLN A 243 -22.70 -8.97 -8.83
C GLN A 243 -21.83 -10.23 -8.70
N GLY A 244 -20.99 -10.25 -7.66
CA GLY A 244 -20.08 -11.37 -7.38
C GLY A 244 -18.76 -11.38 -8.16
N LEU A 245 -18.52 -10.44 -9.08
CA LEU A 245 -17.30 -10.40 -9.90
C LEU A 245 -16.01 -10.46 -9.06
N LEU A 246 -15.90 -9.62 -8.03
CA LEU A 246 -14.74 -9.61 -7.13
C LEU A 246 -14.55 -10.94 -6.40
N ALA A 247 -15.65 -11.60 -6.01
CA ALA A 247 -15.60 -12.90 -5.36
C ALA A 247 -15.07 -13.99 -6.32
N ASP A 248 -15.52 -13.99 -7.58
CA ASP A 248 -15.09 -14.94 -8.60
C ASP A 248 -13.62 -14.75 -8.99
N VAL A 249 -13.20 -13.49 -9.20
CA VAL A 249 -11.80 -13.15 -9.54
C VAL A 249 -10.85 -13.54 -8.42
N THR A 250 -11.15 -13.14 -7.19
CA THR A 250 -10.29 -13.47 -6.04
C THR A 250 -10.35 -14.95 -5.66
N ARG A 251 -11.46 -15.65 -5.95
CA ARG A 251 -11.52 -17.12 -5.87
C ARG A 251 -10.58 -17.75 -6.87
N THR A 252 -10.56 -17.26 -8.11
CA THR A 252 -9.62 -17.74 -9.13
C THR A 252 -8.18 -17.56 -8.67
N PHE A 253 -7.81 -16.43 -8.06
CA PHE A 253 -6.47 -16.26 -7.47
C PHE A 253 -6.18 -17.31 -6.39
N ARG A 254 -7.11 -17.50 -5.44
CA ARG A 254 -6.98 -18.49 -4.36
C ARG A 254 -6.80 -19.92 -4.90
N GLU A 255 -7.61 -20.33 -5.87
CA GLU A 255 -7.57 -21.69 -6.45
C GLU A 255 -6.26 -21.99 -7.18
N ASN A 256 -5.56 -20.95 -7.65
CA ASN A 256 -4.25 -21.07 -8.27
C ASN A 256 -3.11 -20.72 -7.29
N ALA A 257 -3.38 -20.77 -5.97
CA ALA A 257 -2.41 -20.52 -4.90
C ALA A 257 -1.71 -19.14 -4.96
N LEU A 258 -2.38 -18.13 -5.53
CA LEU A 258 -1.92 -16.75 -5.51
C LEU A 258 -2.40 -16.06 -4.23
N ASN A 259 -1.49 -15.32 -3.61
CA ASN A 259 -1.81 -14.44 -2.49
C ASN A 259 -1.93 -12.99 -2.97
N VAL A 260 -2.92 -12.25 -2.46
CA VAL A 260 -3.10 -10.83 -2.79
C VAL A 260 -2.49 -9.99 -1.66
N THR A 261 -1.38 -9.31 -1.94
CA THR A 261 -0.68 -8.48 -0.95
C THR A 261 -1.23 -7.06 -0.87
N ARG A 262 -1.79 -6.59 -1.98
CA ARG A 262 -2.48 -5.30 -2.07
C ARG A 262 -3.59 -5.36 -3.11
N ALA A 263 -4.71 -4.72 -2.80
CA ALA A 263 -5.79 -4.51 -3.74
C ALA A 263 -6.29 -3.07 -3.69
N GLU A 264 -6.54 -2.51 -4.86
CA GLU A 264 -7.25 -1.24 -5.05
C GLU A 264 -8.40 -1.51 -6.01
N ILE A 265 -9.61 -1.34 -5.52
CA ILE A 265 -10.84 -1.64 -6.25
C ILE A 265 -11.58 -0.34 -6.43
N SER A 266 -12.02 -0.08 -7.65
CA SER A 266 -12.84 1.08 -7.98
C SER A 266 -13.87 0.67 -9.01
N THR A 267 -15.13 0.78 -8.62
CA THR A 267 -16.27 0.50 -9.49
C THR A 267 -17.00 1.82 -9.73
N THR A 268 -17.05 2.23 -11.00
CA THR A 268 -17.75 3.44 -11.43
C THR A 268 -18.82 3.07 -12.44
N SER A 269 -20.08 3.36 -12.12
CA SER A 269 -21.26 2.96 -12.93
C SER A 269 -21.24 1.46 -13.24
N ASP A 270 -20.92 1.09 -14.49
CA ASP A 270 -20.97 -0.29 -14.97
C ASP A 270 -19.59 -0.88 -15.23
N MET A 271 -18.50 -0.15 -14.96
CA MET A 271 -17.14 -0.62 -15.17
C MET A 271 -16.39 -0.73 -13.85
N THR A 272 -15.64 -1.82 -13.70
CA THR A 272 -14.71 -1.99 -12.59
C THR A 272 -13.28 -1.84 -13.09
N GLN A 273 -12.47 -1.10 -12.34
CA GLN A 273 -11.05 -0.90 -12.55
C GLN A 273 -10.32 -1.28 -11.27
N ASN A 274 -9.75 -2.48 -11.26
CA ASN A 274 -9.14 -3.05 -10.07
C ASN A 274 -7.66 -3.32 -10.30
N ILE A 275 -6.84 -3.02 -9.31
CA ILE A 275 -5.41 -3.30 -9.29
C ILE A 275 -5.15 -4.28 -8.17
N PHE A 276 -4.53 -5.41 -8.50
CA PHE A 276 -4.09 -6.41 -7.54
C PHE A 276 -2.57 -6.57 -7.63
N TYR A 277 -1.91 -6.64 -6.49
CA TYR A 277 -0.53 -7.10 -6.39
C TYR A 277 -0.56 -8.52 -5.85
N VAL A 278 0.02 -9.45 -6.60
CA VAL A 278 -0.04 -10.88 -6.29
C VAL A 278 1.33 -11.52 -6.17
N THR A 279 1.46 -12.40 -5.20
CA THR A 279 2.63 -13.25 -4.95
C THR A 279 2.20 -14.72 -4.97
N ASP A 280 3.16 -15.63 -4.89
CA ASP A 280 2.84 -17.00 -4.47
C ASP A 280 2.32 -17.04 -3.01
N ALA A 281 1.92 -18.22 -2.54
CA ALA A 281 1.42 -18.43 -1.18
C ALA A 281 2.45 -18.18 -0.06
N ILE A 282 3.74 -18.10 -0.39
CA ILE A 282 4.85 -17.94 0.57
C ILE A 282 5.36 -16.47 0.57
N GLY A 283 5.03 -15.68 -0.44
CA GLY A 283 5.40 -14.27 -0.60
C GLY A 283 6.45 -14.01 -1.68
N ASN A 284 6.83 -15.00 -2.49
CA ASN A 284 7.76 -14.81 -3.61
C ASN A 284 7.03 -14.32 -4.87
N PRO A 285 7.75 -13.82 -5.89
CA PRO A 285 7.15 -13.54 -7.20
C PRO A 285 6.40 -14.76 -7.75
N ALA A 286 5.16 -14.53 -8.19
CA ALA A 286 4.31 -15.59 -8.74
C ALA A 286 4.88 -16.15 -10.06
N ASP A 287 4.75 -17.46 -10.27
CA ASP A 287 5.16 -18.12 -11.52
C ASP A 287 4.38 -17.52 -12.72
N PRO A 288 5.07 -17.02 -13.77
CA PRO A 288 4.42 -16.51 -14.98
C PRO A 288 3.41 -17.48 -15.61
N LYS A 289 3.63 -18.80 -15.52
CA LYS A 289 2.69 -19.80 -16.04
C LYS A 289 1.37 -19.81 -15.28
N ILE A 290 1.44 -19.62 -13.95
CA ILE A 290 0.26 -19.53 -13.09
C ILE A 290 -0.50 -18.23 -13.41
N ILE A 291 0.22 -17.12 -13.57
CA ILE A 291 -0.37 -15.83 -13.96
C ILE A 291 -1.10 -15.97 -15.29
N GLU A 292 -0.49 -16.62 -16.28
CA GLU A 292 -1.11 -16.81 -17.58
C GLU A 292 -2.36 -17.72 -17.52
N ALA A 293 -2.31 -18.81 -16.74
CA ALA A 293 -3.48 -19.67 -16.53
C ALA A 293 -4.65 -18.92 -15.85
N VAL A 294 -4.34 -18.02 -14.91
CA VAL A 294 -5.34 -17.16 -14.27
C VAL A 294 -5.95 -16.16 -15.26
N ARG A 295 -5.14 -15.56 -16.13
CA ARG A 295 -5.63 -14.67 -17.18
C ARG A 295 -6.50 -15.39 -18.20
N GLN A 296 -6.18 -16.63 -18.55
CA GLN A 296 -7.02 -17.45 -19.43
C GLN A 296 -8.39 -17.73 -18.80
N LYS A 297 -8.46 -17.96 -17.48
CA LYS A 297 -9.72 -18.19 -16.76
C LYS A 297 -10.58 -16.94 -16.61
N ILE A 298 -9.97 -15.78 -16.32
CA ILE A 298 -10.69 -14.52 -16.09
C ILE A 298 -11.04 -13.81 -17.41
N GLY A 299 -10.11 -13.81 -18.36
CA GLY A 299 -10.20 -13.08 -19.62
C GLY A 299 -8.88 -12.37 -19.93
N MET A 300 -8.27 -12.73 -21.06
CA MET A 300 -6.97 -12.19 -21.49
C MET A 300 -6.99 -10.69 -21.78
N SER A 301 -8.12 -10.19 -22.28
CA SER A 301 -8.38 -8.77 -22.55
C SER A 301 -8.63 -7.97 -21.28
N ASP A 302 -9.23 -8.63 -20.29
CA ASP A 302 -9.80 -8.01 -19.10
C ASP A 302 -8.76 -7.90 -17.99
N LEU A 303 -7.93 -8.94 -17.82
CA LEU A 303 -6.85 -8.99 -16.82
C LEU A 303 -5.48 -8.80 -17.48
N LYS A 304 -4.94 -7.61 -17.35
CA LYS A 304 -3.64 -7.22 -17.91
C LYS A 304 -2.54 -7.34 -16.86
N VAL A 305 -1.41 -7.90 -17.26
CA VAL A 305 -0.18 -7.83 -16.45
C VAL A 305 0.52 -6.52 -16.79
N LYS A 306 0.84 -5.73 -15.78
CA LYS A 306 1.68 -4.54 -15.95
C LYS A 306 3.01 -4.82 -15.26
N GLU A 307 4.05 -4.97 -16.05
CA GLU A 307 5.40 -5.11 -15.54
C GLU A 307 5.76 -3.86 -14.71
N LEU A 308 6.24 -4.08 -13.48
CA LEU A 308 7.02 -3.05 -12.79
C LEU A 308 8.40 -3.00 -13.46
N PRO A 309 9.06 -1.83 -13.52
CA PRO A 309 10.41 -1.74 -14.07
C PRO A 309 11.36 -2.61 -13.24
N LEU A 310 12.14 -3.44 -13.95
CA LEU A 310 13.39 -4.09 -13.51
C LEU A 310 13.25 -5.29 -12.55
N ILE A 311 12.87 -6.46 -13.10
CA ILE A 311 13.31 -7.77 -12.57
C ILE A 311 13.92 -8.66 -13.68
N TYR A 312 13.85 -8.27 -14.96
CA TYR A 312 14.26 -9.15 -16.07
C TYR A 312 15.64 -8.91 -16.70
N HIS A 313 16.47 -7.99 -16.19
CA HIS A 313 17.79 -7.74 -16.80
C HIS A 313 19.04 -8.23 -16.04
N GLU A 314 18.93 -8.78 -14.83
CA GLU A 314 20.14 -9.27 -14.13
C GLU A 314 20.60 -10.68 -14.52
N LYS A 315 19.85 -11.41 -15.34
CA LYS A 315 20.22 -12.78 -15.78
C LYS A 315 20.80 -12.87 -17.19
N ALA A 316 20.75 -11.80 -17.99
CA ALA A 316 21.25 -11.81 -19.37
C ALA A 316 22.64 -11.15 -19.53
N GLU A 317 23.08 -10.31 -18.60
CA GLU A 317 24.36 -9.57 -18.74
C GLU A 317 25.56 -10.22 -18.01
N ARG A 318 25.39 -11.39 -17.37
CA ARG A 318 26.51 -12.12 -16.74
C ARG A 318 27.23 -13.11 -17.65
N GLU A 319 26.81 -13.30 -18.90
CA GLU A 319 27.46 -14.25 -19.82
C GLU A 319 28.07 -13.64 -21.10
N GLU A 320 28.02 -12.31 -21.29
CA GLU A 320 28.67 -11.65 -22.44
C GLU A 320 29.54 -10.45 -22.03
N GLN A 321 30.58 -10.68 -21.23
CA GLN A 321 31.76 -9.81 -21.23
C GLN A 321 33.04 -10.64 -21.18
N ALA A 322 33.30 -11.32 -22.29
CA ALA A 322 34.66 -11.65 -22.69
C ALA A 322 34.96 -10.93 -24.01
N VAL A 323 36.03 -10.14 -23.99
CA VAL A 323 36.75 -9.55 -25.14
C VAL A 323 36.18 -8.25 -25.73
N GLY A 324 37.00 -7.18 -25.70
CA GLY A 324 36.96 -6.16 -26.76
C GLY A 324 37.24 -4.71 -26.34
N VAL A 325 38.50 -4.30 -26.52
CA VAL A 325 39.02 -2.92 -26.44
C VAL A 325 38.40 -2.02 -27.52
N GLY A 326 38.15 -0.74 -27.20
CA GLY A 326 38.06 0.31 -28.23
C GLY A 326 37.11 1.46 -27.87
N GLY A 327 37.66 2.67 -27.73
CA GLY A 327 36.92 3.85 -27.28
C GLY A 327 35.87 4.38 -28.25
N ALA A 328 34.86 5.04 -27.69
CA ALA A 328 34.04 6.03 -28.37
C ALA A 328 33.48 7.02 -27.34
N VAL A 329 33.93 8.28 -27.43
CA VAL A 329 33.37 9.41 -26.71
C VAL A 329 32.05 9.78 -27.39
N PHE A 330 30.92 9.66 -26.70
CA PHE A 330 29.64 10.21 -27.15
C PHE A 330 28.94 10.97 -26.03
N SER A 331 29.11 12.30 -26.09
CA SER A 331 28.17 13.37 -25.75
C SER A 331 27.08 13.09 -24.69
N LEU A 332 27.36 13.45 -23.43
CA LEU A 332 26.37 13.71 -22.39
C LEU A 332 25.59 15.00 -22.73
N GLY A 333 24.50 14.85 -23.48
CA GLY A 333 23.61 15.94 -23.83
C GLY A 333 22.15 15.51 -23.79
N SER A 334 21.38 16.14 -22.89
CA SER A 334 19.91 16.20 -22.84
C SER A 334 19.14 15.00 -22.24
N LEU A 335 19.11 14.90 -20.90
CA LEU A 335 18.04 14.16 -20.20
C LEU A 335 17.51 14.86 -18.93
N VAL A 336 17.76 16.16 -18.78
CA VAL A 336 17.29 16.96 -17.61
C VAL A 336 16.00 17.75 -17.91
N ARG A 337 15.36 17.60 -19.07
CA ARG A 337 14.22 18.47 -19.44
C ARG A 337 12.93 17.78 -19.87
N ARG A 338 12.64 16.58 -19.35
CA ARG A 338 11.37 15.89 -19.67
C ARG A 338 10.48 15.49 -18.49
N ASN A 339 10.86 15.80 -17.26
CA ASN A 339 10.01 15.52 -16.09
C ASN A 339 9.49 16.77 -15.34
N LEU A 340 9.48 17.93 -16.00
CA LEU A 340 8.91 19.18 -15.47
C LEU A 340 7.87 19.83 -16.40
N TYR A 341 7.50 19.20 -17.51
CA TYR A 341 6.45 19.73 -18.42
C TYR A 341 5.01 19.45 -17.96
N ASN A 342 4.81 18.65 -16.89
CA ASN A 342 3.47 18.29 -16.40
C ASN A 342 3.04 19.03 -15.12
N LEU A 343 3.76 20.10 -14.72
CA LEU A 343 3.42 20.90 -13.54
C LEU A 343 2.82 22.28 -13.82
N GLY A 344 2.45 22.61 -15.08
CA GLY A 344 1.63 23.79 -15.37
C GLY A 344 2.15 25.12 -14.80
N LEU A 345 3.48 25.29 -14.68
CA LEU A 345 4.13 26.43 -14.02
C LEU A 345 4.80 27.39 -15.01
N ILE A 346 4.18 27.65 -16.16
CA ILE A 346 4.52 28.80 -17.00
C ILE A 346 3.21 29.44 -17.49
N LYS A 347 2.89 30.63 -16.96
CA LYS A 347 2.06 31.60 -17.67
C LYS A 347 3.00 32.36 -18.60
N GLU A 348 2.85 32.17 -19.91
CA GLU A 348 3.38 33.15 -20.85
C GLU A 348 2.50 34.41 -20.76
N GLN A 349 3.11 35.52 -20.40
CA GLN A 349 2.57 36.84 -20.68
C GLN A 349 3.41 37.46 -21.80
N CYS A 350 2.69 37.79 -22.88
CA CYS A 350 3.07 38.42 -24.14
C CYS A 350 3.82 37.57 -25.17
#